data_AF-A0AA96D1K4-F1
#
_entry.id   AF-A0AA96D1K4-F1
#
_cell.length_a   1.000
_cell.length_b   1.000
_cell.length_c   1.000
_cell.angle_alpha   90.00
_cell.angle_beta   90.00
_cell.angle_gamma   90.00
#
_symmetry.space_group_name_H-M   'P 1'
#
loop_
_entity.id
_entity.type
_entity.pdbx_description
1 polymer ?
#
loop_
_entity_poly.entity_id
_entity_poly.type
_entity_poly.pdbx_seq_one_letter_code
_entity_poly.pdbx_strand_id
1 'polypeptide(L)' 'MCILYNNDLNTKLTVLSPDKTSIDYKGANTNKNGEYVFNVNLPQKGSYNYILTFSHNVGVTQTKRGSFNLN' A
#
# COMPACT_ATOMS: atom_id res chain seq x y z
N MET A 1 -6.76 -3.12 19.74
CA MET A 1 -7.31 -3.45 18.41
C MET A 1 -8.05 -2.23 17.91
N CYS A 2 -7.63 -1.62 16.80
CA CYS A 2 -8.29 -0.44 16.25
C CYS A 2 -8.80 -0.79 14.87
N ILE A 3 -10.11 -0.67 14.67
CA ILE A 3 -10.81 -1.03 13.44
C ILE A 3 -11.25 0.29 12.80
N LEU A 4 -10.87 0.53 11.54
CA LEU A 4 -11.34 1.66 10.75
C LEU A 4 -12.13 1.12 9.56
N TYR A 5 -13.39 1.54 9.45
CA TYR A 5 -14.28 1.23 8.35
C TYR A 5 -14.12 2.29 7.26
N ASN A 6 -13.66 1.91 6.07
CA ASN A 6 -13.49 2.86 4.97
C ASN A 6 -13.83 2.23 3.61
N ASN A 7 -14.67 2.91 2.84
CA ASN A 7 -15.00 2.61 1.43
C ASN A 7 -14.02 3.35 0.49
N ASP A 8 -12.71 3.15 0.67
CA ASP A 8 -11.71 3.81 -0.19
C ASP A 8 -11.73 3.20 -1.60
N LEU A 9 -11.96 4.06 -2.60
CA LEU A 9 -12.15 3.65 -3.99
C LEU A 9 -10.83 3.40 -4.73
N ASN A 10 -9.77 4.11 -4.33
CA ASN A 10 -8.47 4.01 -4.97
C ASN A 10 -7.37 3.90 -3.91
N THR A 11 -6.61 2.83 -3.96
CA THR A 11 -5.43 2.63 -3.12
C THR A 11 -4.18 2.42 -3.96
N LYS A 12 -3.09 3.02 -3.49
CA LYS A 12 -1.78 2.92 -4.11
C LYS A 12 -0.76 2.51 -3.06
N LEU A 13 0.03 1.50 -3.38
CA LEU A 13 1.19 1.10 -2.59
C LEU A 13 2.45 1.47 -3.38
N THR A 14 3.26 2.37 -2.84
CA THR A 14 4.59 2.67 -3.35
C THR A 14 5.60 1.93 -2.49
N VAL A 15 6.36 1.03 -3.09
CA VAL A 15 7.46 0.30 -2.43
C VAL A 15 8.78 0.92 -2.84
N LEU A 16 9.61 1.22 -1.85
CA LEU A 16 10.95 1.80 -1.99
C LEU A 16 11.97 0.71 -1.66
N SER A 17 12.71 0.32 -2.69
CA SER A 17 13.79 -0.65 -2.61
C SER A 17 15.04 -0.07 -1.92
N PRO A 18 15.92 -0.93 -1.37
CA PRO A 18 17.22 -0.51 -0.84
C PRO A 18 18.10 0.24 -1.84
N ASP A 19 17.99 -0.11 -3.12
CA ASP A 19 18.72 0.50 -4.23
C ASP A 19 18.13 1.86 -4.68
N LYS A 20 17.18 2.41 -3.91
CA LYS A 20 16.44 3.65 -4.16
C LYS A 20 15.53 3.61 -5.39
N THR A 21 15.27 2.44 -5.97
CA THR A 21 14.18 2.28 -6.93
C THR A 21 12.83 2.31 -6.21
N SER A 22 11.82 2.88 -6.86
CA SER A 22 10.45 2.89 -6.36
C SER A 22 9.52 2.21 -7.34
N ILE A 23 8.68 1.30 -6.85
CA ILE A 23 7.70 0.58 -7.65
C ILE A 23 6.31 0.88 -7.12
N ASP A 24 5.41 1.27 -8.01
CA ASP A 24 4.04 1.61 -7.70
C ASP A 24 3.10 0.45 -8.03
N TYR A 25 2.32 0.02 -7.04
CA TYR A 25 1.28 -0.99 -7.17
C TYR A 25 -0.09 -0.35 -6.94
N LYS A 26 -1.04 -0.65 -7.82
CA LYS A 26 -2.44 -0.28 -7.62
C LYS A 26 -3.13 -1.38 -6.84
N GLY A 27 -3.78 -1.02 -5.75
CA GLY A 27 -4.58 -1.95 -4.96
C GLY A 27 -5.94 -2.13 -5.62
N ALA A 28 -6.38 -3.37 -5.75
CA ALA A 28 -7.78 -3.65 -6.03
C ALA A 28 -8.52 -3.67 -4.69
N ASN A 29 -9.62 -2.91 -4.59
CA ASN A 29 -10.55 -3.06 -3.49
C ASN A 29 -11.12 -4.48 -3.56
N THR A 30 -10.82 -5.30 -2.55
CA THR A 30 -11.52 -6.58 -2.44
C THR A 30 -12.82 -6.27 -1.71
N ASN A 31 -13.97 -6.62 -2.32
CA ASN A 31 -15.33 -6.35 -1.81
C ASN A 31 -15.65 -6.95 -0.41
N LYS A 32 -14.63 -7.33 0.37
CA LYS A 32 -14.70 -7.86 1.73
C LYS A 32 -14.07 -6.85 2.68
N ASN A 33 -14.91 -6.14 3.44
CA ASN A 33 -14.54 -5.40 4.65
C ASN A 33 -13.34 -4.43 4.55
N GLY A 34 -13.12 -3.78 3.40
CA GLY A 34 -12.05 -2.77 3.27
C GLY A 34 -10.64 -3.36 3.26
N GLU A 35 -10.50 -4.65 2.94
CA GLU A 35 -9.20 -5.28 2.72
C GLU A 35 -8.70 -4.95 1.29
N TYR A 36 -7.47 -4.49 1.21
CA TYR A 36 -6.77 -4.26 -0.06
C TYR A 36 -5.67 -5.29 -0.24
N VAL A 37 -5.69 -5.97 -1.37
CA VAL A 37 -4.64 -6.91 -1.76
C VAL A 37 -3.76 -6.27 -2.82
N PHE A 38 -2.45 -6.30 -2.58
CA PHE A 38 -1.44 -5.81 -3.51
C PHE A 38 -0.58 -6.98 -3.97
N ASN A 39 -0.64 -7.30 -5.25
CA ASN A 39 0.27 -8.28 -5.86
C ASN A 39 1.61 -7.60 -6.14
N VAL A 40 2.49 -7.63 -5.14
CA VAL A 40 3.83 -7.07 -5.24
C VAL A 40 4.79 -8.07 -5.88
N ASN A 41 5.53 -7.63 -6.88
CA ASN A 41 6.64 -8.39 -7.46
C ASN A 41 7.93 -7.65 -7.15
N LEU A 42 8.70 -8.16 -6.18
CA LEU A 42 9.92 -7.55 -5.68
C LEU A 42 11.13 -8.35 -6.18
N PRO A 43 12.08 -7.73 -6.90
CA PRO A 43 13.11 -8.46 -7.65
C PRO A 43 14.22 -9.05 -6.78
N GLN A 44 14.36 -8.57 -5.54
CA GLN A 44 15.47 -8.96 -4.65
C GLN A 44 15.01 -9.08 -3.21
N LYS A 45 15.75 -9.86 -2.41
CA LYS A 45 15.53 -9.95 -0.97
C LYS A 45 16.10 -8.71 -0.27
N GLY A 46 15.54 -8.34 0.88
CA GLY A 46 16.04 -7.23 1.69
C GLY A 46 14.97 -6.41 2.39
N SER A 47 15.39 -5.26 2.95
CA SER A 47 14.52 -4.34 3.67
C SER A 47 13.88 -3.34 2.73
N TYR A 48 12.55 -3.29 2.72
CA TYR A 48 11.77 -2.39 1.91
C TYR A 48 11.04 -1.37 2.78
N ASN A 49 10.99 -0.13 2.32
CA ASN A 49 10.09 0.87 2.87
C ASN A 49 8.85 0.95 1.99
N TYR A 50 7.71 1.31 2.55
CA TYR A 50 6.50 1.50 1.77
C TYR A 50 5.70 2.71 2.20
N ILE A 51 4.96 3.27 1.24
CA ILE A 51 3.98 4.32 1.41
C ILE A 51 2.66 3.80 0.83
N LEU A 52 1.67 3.67 1.69
CA LEU A 52 0.31 3.29 1.35
C LEU A 52 -0.56 4.54 1.32
N THR A 53 -1.16 4.83 0.17
CA THR A 53 -1.98 6.01 -0.07
C THR A 53 -3.41 5.59 -0.33
N PHE A 54 -4.34 6.19 0.41
CA PHE A 54 -5.77 5.99 0.29
C PHE A 54 -6.40 7.29 -0.20
N SER A 55 -7.10 7.24 -1.34
CA SER A 55 -7.78 8.39 -1.90
C SER A 55 -9.29 8.22 -1.81
N HIS A 56 -9.93 9.17 -1.14
CA HIS A 56 -11.39 9.27 -1.08
C HIS A 56 -11.90 10.20 -2.17
N ASN A 57 -13.11 9.96 -2.68
CA ASN A 57 -13.79 10.85 -3.63
C ASN A 57 -14.02 12.26 -3.06
N VAL A 58 -14.06 12.42 -1.73
CA VAL A 58 -14.23 13.72 -1.06
C VAL A 58 -12.93 14.55 -0.98
N GLY A 59 -11.90 14.17 -1.73
CA GLY A 59 -10.62 14.90 -1.81
C GLY A 59 -9.66 14.61 -0.65
N VAL A 60 -10.04 13.77 0.30
CA VAL A 60 -9.18 13.39 1.43
C VAL A 60 -8.22 12.27 0.99
N THR A 61 -6.93 12.57 1.08
CA THR A 61 -5.86 11.59 0.87
C THR A 61 -5.21 11.24 2.20
N GLN A 62 -5.27 9.98 2.61
CA GLN A 62 -4.55 9.48 3.78
C GLN A 62 -3.31 8.74 3.33
N THR A 63 -2.21 8.88 4.08
CA THR A 63 -0.98 8.14 3.81
C THR A 63 -0.51 7.42 5.06
N LYS A 64 -0.07 6.18 4.90
CA LYS A 64 0.53 5.36 5.94
C LYS A 64 1.90 4.90 5.46
N ARG A 65 2.89 4.97 6.34
CA ARG A 65 4.27 4.57 6.03
C ARG A 65 4.67 3.42 6.92
N GLY A 66 5.55 2.57 6.40
CA GLY A 66 6.14 1.49 7.18
C GLY A 66 7.30 0.85 6.43
N SER A 67 7.79 -0.25 6.99
CA SER A 67 8.83 -1.07 6.41
C SER A 67 8.53 -2.55 6.61
N PHE A 68 9.09 -3.38 5.75
CA PHE A 68 9.06 -4.83 5.86
C PHE A 68 10.34 -5.43 5.30
N ASN A 69 10.70 -6.62 5.78
CA ASN A 69 11.83 -7.39 5.26
C ASN A 69 11.30 -8.54 4.40
N LEU A 70 11.83 -8.66 3.18
CA LEU A 70 11.61 -9.79 2.30
C LEU A 70 12.78 -10.78 2.45
N ASN A 71 12.51 -11.94 3.06
CA ASN A 71 13.50 -12.99 3.33
C ASN A 71 13.60 -14.04 2.22
#